data_AF-A0A7Y8NTU4-F1
#
_entry.id   AF-A0A7Y8NTU4-F1
#
_cell.length_a   1.000
_cell.length_b   1.000
_cell.length_c   1.000
_cell.angle_alpha   90.00
_cell.angle_beta   90.00
_cell.angle_gamma   90.00
#
_symmetry.space_group_name_H-M   'P 1'
#
loop_
_entity.id
_entity.type
_entity.pdbx_description
1 polymer ?
#
loop_
_entity_poly.entity_id
_entity_poly.type
_entity_poly.pdbx_seq_one_letter_code
_entity_poly.pdbx_strand_id
1 'polypeptide(L)'
;MNGIIQFLVYLLAAMVVYFVVLTFTVRKRSPRPYLTLLLITLLVTAGGMIFARITYSKELPWWIFYGIPVLMTYLFPIVLLRMSRRELFIYIPLAILMAPAIHIFFSFLFDWHDYMPLFYVPWWRDLISGTYHH
;
A
#
# COMPACT_ATOMS: atom_id res chain seq x y z
N MET A 1 -6.98 -11.15 16.26
CA MET A 1 -5.86 -10.35 16.82
C MET A 1 -6.37 -8.98 17.23
N ASN A 2 -5.75 -8.31 18.21
CA ASN A 2 -6.13 -6.94 18.57
C ASN A 2 -6.04 -6.05 17.30
N GLY A 3 -7.12 -5.36 16.91
CA GLY A 3 -7.20 -4.60 15.66
C GLY A 3 -6.16 -3.48 15.52
N ILE A 4 -5.46 -3.14 16.61
CA ILE A 4 -4.29 -2.26 16.59
C ILE A 4 -3.04 -2.99 16.06
N ILE A 5 -2.78 -4.23 16.50
CA ILE A 5 -1.59 -4.98 16.08
C ILE A 5 -1.65 -5.29 14.58
N GLN A 6 -2.79 -5.78 14.10
CA GLN A 6 -2.99 -6.08 12.68
C GLN A 6 -2.77 -4.83 11.82
N PHE A 7 -3.30 -3.68 12.26
CA PHE A 7 -3.05 -2.40 11.59
C PHE A 7 -1.58 -1.99 11.60
N LEU A 8 -0.87 -2.14 12.71
CA LEU A 8 0.57 -1.83 12.78
C LEU A 8 1.37 -2.73 11.84
N VAL A 9 1.00 -4.02 11.73
CA VAL A 9 1.61 -4.96 10.78
C VAL A 9 1.36 -4.53 9.34
N TYR A 10 0.12 -4.18 8.98
CA TYR A 10 -0.19 -3.65 7.66
C TYR A 10 0.57 -2.36 7.34
N LEU A 11 0.67 -1.45 8.32
CA LEU A 11 1.39 -0.19 8.17
C LEU A 11 2.87 -0.41 7.90
N LEU A 12 3.52 -1.29 8.68
CA LEU A 12 4.93 -1.62 8.49
C LEU A 12 5.17 -2.35 7.16
N ALA A 13 4.31 -3.30 6.80
CA ALA A 13 4.40 -3.99 5.51
C ALA A 13 4.25 -3.01 4.33
N ALA A 14 3.25 -2.13 4.37
CA ALA A 14 3.06 -1.10 3.36
C ALA A 14 4.24 -0.13 3.28
N MET A 15 4.81 0.29 4.43
CA MET A 15 6.04 1.10 4.47
C MET A 15 7.21 0.41 3.77
N VAL A 16 7.48 -0.85 4.10
CA VAL A 16 8.59 -1.60 3.51
C VAL A 16 8.39 -1.75 2.00
N VAL A 17 7.23 -2.22 1.57
CA VAL A 17 6.92 -2.41 0.15
C VAL A 17 7.02 -1.09 -0.61
N TYR A 18 6.46 -0.01 -0.08
CA TYR A 18 6.48 1.29 -0.73
C TYR A 18 7.90 1.89 -0.82
N PHE A 19 8.69 1.76 0.25
CA PHE A 19 10.10 2.19 0.25
C PHE A 19 10.93 1.43 -0.79
N VAL A 20 10.70 0.11 -0.92
CA VAL A 20 11.33 -0.73 -1.94
C VAL A 20 10.93 -0.28 -3.35
N VAL A 21 9.63 -0.04 -3.60
CA VAL A 21 9.12 0.47 -4.88
C VAL A 21 9.78 1.81 -5.25
N LEU A 22 9.85 2.76 -4.32
CA LEU A 22 10.48 4.05 -4.56
C LEU A 22 11.98 3.92 -4.82
N THR A 23 12.69 3.15 -4.00
CA THR A 23 14.14 2.91 -4.15
C THR A 23 14.45 2.24 -5.48
N PHE A 24 13.64 1.25 -5.87
CA PHE A 24 13.77 0.58 -7.16
C PHE A 24 13.47 1.53 -8.33
N THR A 25 12.46 2.38 -8.20
CA THR A 25 12.10 3.39 -9.20
C THR A 25 13.28 4.31 -9.51
N VAL A 26 13.91 4.87 -8.47
CA VAL A 26 15.01 5.84 -8.62
C VAL A 26 16.40 5.19 -8.65
N ARG A 27 16.48 3.86 -8.86
CA ARG A 27 17.73 3.08 -8.74
C ARG A 27 18.91 3.59 -9.57
N LYS A 28 18.63 4.36 -10.63
CA LYS A 28 19.62 4.93 -11.55
C LYS A 28 20.10 6.34 -11.16
N ARG A 29 19.54 6.97 -10.13
CA ARG A 29 20.02 8.26 -9.62
C ARG A 29 21.32 8.09 -8.85
N SER A 30 22.24 9.05 -9.02
CA SER A 30 23.47 9.16 -8.24
C SER A 30 23.70 10.64 -7.87
N PRO A 31 23.76 11.00 -6.58
CA PRO A 31 23.51 10.15 -5.42
C PRO A 31 22.04 9.72 -5.30
N ARG A 32 21.77 8.63 -4.56
CA ARG A 32 20.41 8.19 -4.27
C ARG A 32 19.81 8.99 -3.11
N PRO A 33 18.59 9.54 -3.24
CA PRO A 33 18.01 10.43 -2.24
C PRO A 33 17.32 9.68 -1.08
N TYR A 34 18.01 8.77 -0.39
CA TYR A 34 17.41 7.85 0.60
C TYR A 34 16.62 8.54 1.71
N LEU A 35 17.09 9.67 2.23
CA LEU A 35 16.37 10.44 3.25
C LEU A 35 15.01 10.92 2.71
N THR A 36 14.98 11.46 1.50
CA THR A 36 13.73 11.88 0.84
C THR A 36 12.80 10.69 0.61
N LEU A 37 13.33 9.54 0.19
CA LEU A 37 12.53 8.31 0.01
C LEU A 37 11.88 7.87 1.33
N LEU A 38 12.64 7.90 2.43
CA LEU A 38 12.14 7.53 3.75
C LEU A 38 11.04 8.49 4.21
N LEU A 39 11.25 9.80 4.08
CA LEU A 39 10.27 10.81 4.47
C LEU A 39 8.97 10.70 3.66
N ILE A 40 9.07 10.51 2.34
CA ILE A 40 7.90 10.28 1.47
C ILE A 40 7.18 9.00 1.91
N THR A 41 7.92 7.94 2.22
CA THR A 41 7.33 6.67 2.65
C THR A 41 6.54 6.86 3.92
N LEU A 42 7.15 7.43 4.96
CA LEU A 42 6.48 7.70 6.23
C LEU A 42 5.23 8.55 6.04
N LEU A 43 5.33 9.64 5.28
CA LEU A 43 4.23 10.57 5.07
C LEU A 43 3.07 9.92 4.31
N VAL A 44 3.36 9.23 3.20
CA VAL A 44 2.32 8.65 2.34
C VAL A 44 1.63 7.48 3.02
N THR A 45 2.39 6.53 3.57
CA THR A 45 1.79 5.31 4.12
C THR A 45 1.18 5.56 5.50
N ALA A 46 1.88 6.23 6.43
CA ALA A 46 1.31 6.55 7.73
C ALA A 46 0.16 7.53 7.60
N GLY A 47 0.34 8.60 6.80
CA GLY A 47 -0.72 9.57 6.54
C GLY A 47 -1.97 8.92 5.96
N GLY A 48 -1.81 8.13 4.88
CA GLY A 48 -2.94 7.46 4.23
C GLY A 48 -3.64 6.44 5.12
N MET A 49 -2.89 5.59 5.83
CA MET A 49 -3.47 4.54 6.68
C MET A 49 -4.08 5.08 7.98
N ILE A 50 -3.47 6.10 8.61
CA ILE A 50 -4.05 6.79 9.77
C ILE A 50 -5.32 7.53 9.35
N PHE A 51 -5.30 8.21 8.20
CA PHE A 51 -6.48 8.84 7.62
C PHE A 51 -7.61 7.82 7.45
N ALA A 52 -7.34 6.70 6.77
CA ALA A 52 -8.31 5.63 6.56
C ALA A 52 -8.87 5.11 7.90
N ARG A 53 -8.01 4.86 8.90
CA ARG A 53 -8.45 4.38 10.21
C ARG A 53 -9.35 5.35 10.96
N ILE A 54 -9.03 6.65 10.95
CA ILE A 54 -9.80 7.69 11.67
C ILE A 54 -11.13 8.01 10.95
N THR A 55 -11.15 7.84 9.63
CA THR A 55 -12.31 8.19 8.81
C THR A 55 -13.25 7.02 8.51
N TYR A 56 -12.83 5.79 8.81
CA TYR A 56 -13.62 4.58 8.57
C TYR A 56 -15.03 4.65 9.18
N SER A 57 -15.17 5.25 10.37
CA SER A 57 -16.46 5.40 11.06
C SER A 57 -17.25 6.66 10.69
N LYS A 58 -16.74 7.50 9.78
CA LYS A 58 -17.32 8.82 9.46
C LYS A 58 -18.21 8.84 8.21
N GLU A 59 -18.59 7.67 7.69
CA GLU A 59 -19.44 7.52 6.50
C GLU A 59 -19.00 8.40 5.32
N LEU A 60 -17.69 8.61 5.17
CA LEU A 60 -17.19 9.43 4.07
C LEU A 60 -17.53 8.77 2.73
N PRO A 61 -17.93 9.55 1.72
CA PRO A 61 -18.04 9.06 0.37
C PRO A 61 -16.77 8.30 -0.06
N TRP A 62 -16.94 7.13 -0.69
CA TRP A 62 -15.85 6.20 -1.02
C TRP A 62 -14.69 6.85 -1.80
N TRP A 63 -15.00 7.76 -2.73
CA TRP A 63 -14.02 8.53 -3.51
C TRP A 63 -13.13 9.44 -2.67
N ILE A 64 -13.58 9.92 -1.50
CA ILE A 64 -12.74 10.69 -0.57
C ILE A 64 -11.93 9.72 0.28
N PHE A 65 -12.58 8.69 0.81
CA PHE A 65 -11.97 7.69 1.66
C PHE A 65 -10.78 6.99 0.98
N TYR A 66 -10.94 6.58 -0.28
CA TYR A 66 -9.87 5.95 -1.06
C TYR A 66 -9.08 6.95 -1.91
N GLY A 67 -9.72 8.01 -2.41
CA GLY A 67 -9.06 8.95 -3.33
C GLY A 67 -7.96 9.76 -2.67
N ILE A 68 -8.12 10.19 -1.41
CA ILE A 68 -7.05 10.95 -0.72
C ILE A 68 -5.78 10.09 -0.57
N PRO A 69 -5.82 8.87 0.01
CA PRO A 69 -4.65 7.99 0.06
C PRO A 69 -4.03 7.72 -1.31
N VAL A 70 -4.86 7.45 -2.32
CA VAL A 70 -4.42 7.17 -3.69
C VAL A 70 -3.72 8.38 -4.31
N LEU A 71 -4.27 9.58 -4.15
CA LEU A 71 -3.65 10.83 -4.61
C LEU A 71 -2.34 11.11 -3.88
N MET A 72 -2.27 10.84 -2.58
CA MET A 72 -1.03 10.94 -1.82
C MET A 72 0.03 9.99 -2.39
N THR A 73 -0.33 8.74 -2.68
CA THR A 73 0.55 7.78 -3.32
C THR A 73 1.04 8.29 -4.67
N TYR A 74 0.18 8.73 -5.57
CA TYR A 74 0.65 9.13 -6.90
C TYR A 74 1.34 10.49 -6.93
N LEU A 75 0.79 11.53 -6.30
CA LEU A 75 1.27 12.89 -6.51
C LEU A 75 2.54 13.20 -5.71
N PHE A 76 2.61 12.80 -4.44
CA PHE A 76 3.73 13.18 -3.57
C PHE A 76 5.09 12.71 -4.09
N PRO A 77 5.32 11.41 -4.40
CA PRO A 77 6.63 10.98 -4.89
C PRO A 77 6.95 11.57 -6.25
N ILE A 78 5.96 11.75 -7.13
CA ILE A 78 6.17 12.33 -8.46
C ILE A 78 6.68 13.77 -8.33
N VAL A 79 6.03 14.58 -7.51
CA VAL A 79 6.36 16.00 -7.32
C VAL A 79 7.65 16.15 -6.51
N LEU A 80 7.75 15.50 -5.35
CA LEU A 80 8.87 15.68 -4.42
C LEU A 80 10.17 15.09 -4.95
N LEU A 81 10.11 13.98 -5.70
CA LEU A 81 11.30 13.42 -6.36
C LEU A 81 11.53 14.01 -7.75
N ARG A 82 10.62 14.82 -8.28
CA ARG A 82 10.69 15.35 -9.66
C ARG A 82 10.98 14.22 -10.65
N MET A 83 10.13 13.21 -10.65
CA MET A 83 10.38 11.99 -11.42
C MET A 83 10.47 12.27 -12.92
N SER A 84 11.49 11.70 -13.56
CA SER A 84 11.60 11.67 -15.01
C SER A 84 10.53 10.75 -15.61
N ARG A 85 10.24 10.89 -16.91
CA ARG A 85 9.28 10.02 -17.61
C ARG A 85 9.60 8.53 -17.43
N ARG A 86 10.89 8.17 -17.47
CA ARG A 86 11.34 6.78 -17.24
C ARG A 86 10.98 6.28 -15.85
N GLU A 87 11.15 7.11 -14.83
CA GLU A 87 10.79 6.77 -13.47
C GLU A 87 9.28 6.65 -13.31
N LEU A 88 8.50 7.51 -13.96
CA LEU A 88 7.03 7.40 -13.97
C LEU A 88 6.56 6.07 -14.58
N PHE A 89 7.13 5.65 -15.71
CA PHE A 89 6.79 4.36 -16.34
C PHE A 89 7.13 3.14 -15.49
N ILE A 90 8.06 3.27 -14.53
CA ILE A 90 8.38 2.21 -13.58
C ILE A 90 7.49 2.32 -12.34
N TYR A 91 7.34 3.54 -11.83
CA TYR A 91 6.66 3.83 -10.59
C TYR A 91 5.16 3.53 -10.66
N ILE A 92 4.47 4.02 -11.70
CA ILE A 92 3.01 3.92 -11.79
C ILE A 92 2.55 2.45 -11.77
N PRO A 93 3.10 1.54 -12.59
CA PRO A 93 2.71 0.13 -12.51
C PRO A 93 3.00 -0.49 -11.15
N LEU A 94 4.16 -0.20 -10.55
CA LEU A 94 4.52 -0.75 -9.24
C LEU A 94 3.62 -0.21 -8.12
N ALA A 95 3.25 1.07 -8.17
CA ALA A 95 2.34 1.70 -7.23
C ALA A 95 0.90 1.16 -7.35
N ILE A 96 0.46 0.80 -8.57
CA ILE A 96 -0.81 0.10 -8.77
C ILE A 96 -0.74 -1.30 -8.16
N LEU A 97 0.34 -2.03 -8.42
CA LEU A 97 0.47 -3.45 -8.06
C LEU A 97 0.75 -3.68 -6.57
N MET A 98 1.34 -2.72 -5.85
CA MET A 98 1.71 -2.92 -4.45
C MET A 98 0.48 -3.19 -3.56
N ALA A 99 -0.63 -2.49 -3.76
CA ALA A 99 -1.82 -2.64 -2.92
C ALA A 99 -2.47 -4.03 -3.10
N PRO A 100 -2.76 -4.50 -4.34
CA PRO A 100 -3.16 -5.89 -4.58
C PRO A 100 -2.16 -6.91 -4.05
N ALA A 101 -0.84 -6.68 -4.20
CA ALA A 101 0.17 -7.61 -3.73
C ALA A 101 0.15 -7.76 -2.21
N ILE A 102 0.02 -6.66 -1.47
CA ILE A 102 -0.11 -6.68 -0.01
C ILE A 102 -1.43 -7.34 0.41
N HIS A 103 -2.54 -6.99 -0.26
CA HIS A 103 -3.85 -7.60 -0.01
C HIS A 103 -3.79 -9.13 -0.17
N ILE A 104 -3.32 -9.60 -1.34
CA ILE A 104 -3.17 -11.04 -1.63
C ILE A 104 -2.29 -11.70 -0.58
N PHE A 105 -1.13 -11.12 -0.25
CA PHE A 105 -0.20 -11.71 0.72
C PHE A 105 -0.87 -11.96 2.07
N PHE A 106 -1.56 -10.96 2.61
CA PHE A 106 -2.18 -11.08 3.94
C PHE A 106 -3.45 -11.92 3.93
N SER A 107 -4.31 -11.77 2.92
CA SER A 107 -5.53 -12.56 2.81
C SER A 107 -5.22 -14.03 2.58
N PHE A 108 -4.28 -14.33 1.68
CA PHE A 108 -3.92 -15.71 1.36
C PHE A 108 -3.23 -16.42 2.51
N LEU A 109 -2.26 -15.80 3.20
CA LEU A 109 -1.43 -16.48 4.19
C LEU A 109 -1.98 -16.41 5.62
N PHE A 110 -2.65 -15.30 5.98
CA PHE A 110 -3.02 -15.02 7.37
C PHE A 110 -4.53 -14.95 7.62
N ASP A 111 -5.36 -15.15 6.59
CA ASP A 111 -6.83 -15.00 6.66
C ASP A 111 -7.24 -13.57 7.04
N TRP A 112 -6.46 -12.57 6.61
CA TRP A 112 -6.74 -11.16 6.91
C TRP A 112 -7.13 -10.39 5.66
N HIS A 113 -8.41 -10.05 5.55
CA HIS A 113 -9.00 -9.43 4.35
C HIS A 113 -9.19 -7.92 4.46
N ASP A 114 -8.92 -7.32 5.62
CA ASP A 114 -9.22 -5.91 5.90
C ASP A 114 -8.36 -4.91 5.11
N TYR A 115 -7.17 -5.32 4.66
CA TYR A 115 -6.27 -4.44 3.92
C TYR A 115 -6.75 -4.26 2.48
N MET A 116 -7.36 -3.12 2.16
CA MET A 116 -7.84 -2.76 0.82
C MET A 116 -8.54 -3.95 0.12
N PRO A 117 -9.76 -4.33 0.55
CA PRO A 117 -10.50 -5.48 0.01
C PRO A 117 -10.98 -5.21 -1.42
N LEU A 118 -10.05 -5.20 -2.38
CA LEU A 118 -10.29 -4.92 -3.78
C LEU A 118 -11.08 -6.05 -4.46
N PHE A 119 -10.83 -7.29 -4.03
CA PHE A 119 -11.46 -8.52 -4.49
C PHE A 119 -11.30 -9.58 -3.39
N TYR A 120 -12.10 -10.63 -3.40
CA TYR A 120 -11.94 -11.72 -2.43
C TYR A 120 -10.68 -12.55 -2.75
N VAL A 121 -9.89 -12.85 -1.72
CA VAL A 121 -8.74 -13.77 -1.83
C VAL A 121 -8.92 -14.95 -0.88
N PRO A 122 -8.93 -16.18 -1.41
CA PRO A 122 -9.04 -17.41 -0.61
C PRO A 122 -7.92 -17.56 0.43
N TRP A 123 -8.23 -18.00 1.66
CA TRP A 123 -7.20 -18.39 2.64
C TRP A 123 -6.63 -19.78 2.32
N TRP A 124 -5.30 -19.93 2.24
CA TRP A 124 -4.66 -21.16 1.76
C TRP A 124 -5.13 -22.46 2.42
N ARG A 125 -5.59 -22.43 3.67
CA ARG A 125 -6.08 -23.64 4.34
C ARG A 125 -7.41 -24.11 3.79
N ASP A 126 -8.29 -23.20 3.40
CA ASP A 126 -9.57 -23.56 2.78
C ASP A 126 -9.34 -24.31 1.44
N LEU A 127 -8.18 -24.11 0.78
CA LEU A 127 -7.80 -24.82 -0.47
C LEU A 127 -7.49 -26.28 -0.20
N ILE A 128 -7.00 -26.55 1.00
CA ILE A 128 -6.54 -27.87 1.41
C ILE A 128 -7.66 -28.64 2.11
N SER A 129 -8.52 -27.96 2.87
CA SER A 129 -9.67 -28.58 3.53
C SER A 129 -10.87 -28.81 2.61
N GLY A 130 -10.86 -28.29 1.38
CA GLY A 130 -11.95 -28.46 0.42
C GLY A 130 -13.23 -27.70 0.80
N THR A 131 -13.12 -26.71 1.69
CA THR A 131 -14.24 -25.91 2.22
C THR A 131 -14.59 -24.71 1.34
N TYR A 132 -14.07 -24.63 0.11
CA TYR A 132 -14.47 -23.58 -0.83
C TYR A 132 -15.86 -23.80 -1.40
N HIS A 133 -16.76 -22.92 -1.01
CA HIS A 133 -18.04 -22.72 -1.65
C HIS A 133 -18.08 -21.30 -2.21
N HIS A 134 -18.33 -21.19 -3.52
CA HIS A 134 -18.47 -19.93 -4.26
C HIS A 134 -19.74 -19.18 -3.85
#